data_AF-A0A2G6D5V8-F1
#
_entry.id   AF-A0A2G6D5V8-F1
#
_cell.length_a   1.000
_cell.length_b   1.000
_cell.length_c   1.000
_cell.angle_alpha   90.00
_cell.angle_beta   90.00
_cell.angle_gamma   90.00
#
_symmetry.space_group_name_H-M   'P 1'
#
loop_
_entity.id
_entity.type
_entity.pdbx_description
1 polymer ?
#
loop_
_entity_poly.entity_id
_entity_poly.type
_entity_poly.pdbx_seq_one_letter_code
_entity_poly.pdbx_strand_id
1 'polypeptide(L)'
;MKPKTTDMDKQAAERLKEAFKAAQDQRRITYRDIGEKLGITAGAVSHYMNGTNALNVRALLKICALLPGASAKEIYPEIFQGVSLEQADDPAGILDTTVLGDSDDFAEFLSAYEALDPKTRHHFLELMKTMHRI
;
A
#
# COMPACT_ATOMS: atom_id res chain seq x y z
N MET A 1 14.40 7.91 23.86
CA MET A 1 13.31 8.08 22.88
C MET A 1 13.26 6.80 22.06
N LYS A 2 12.16 6.03 22.08
CA LYS A 2 12.04 4.81 21.25
C LYS A 2 12.01 5.22 19.77
N PRO A 3 12.69 4.51 18.86
CA PRO A 3 12.64 4.84 17.45
C PRO A 3 11.18 4.75 16.97
N LYS A 4 10.76 5.70 16.12
CA LYS A 4 9.41 5.73 15.54
C LYS A 4 9.21 4.65 14.47
N THR A 5 10.27 3.95 14.09
CA THR A 5 10.31 2.92 13.06
C THR A 5 11.25 1.79 13.45
N THR A 6 10.88 0.58 13.06
CA THR A 6 11.67 -0.65 13.23
C THR A 6 12.68 -0.80 12.09
N ASP A 7 13.60 -1.77 12.20
CA ASP A 7 14.50 -2.07 11.09
C ASP A 7 13.77 -2.72 9.90
N MET A 8 12.65 -3.39 10.16
CA MET A 8 11.76 -3.90 9.11
C MET A 8 11.10 -2.75 8.33
N ASP A 9 10.65 -1.69 9.02
CA ASP A 9 10.10 -0.49 8.37
C ASP A 9 11.14 0.17 7.45
N LYS A 10 12.41 0.21 7.87
CA LYS A 10 13.49 0.79 7.07
C LYS A 10 13.79 -0.03 5.82
N GLN A 11 13.83 -1.36 5.94
CA GLN A 11 14.02 -2.25 4.79
C GLN A 11 12.86 -2.12 3.80
N ALA A 12 11.62 -2.05 4.29
CA ALA A 12 10.46 -1.80 3.44
C ALA A 12 10.52 -0.43 2.75
N ALA A 13 10.97 0.61 3.46
CA ALA A 13 11.16 1.93 2.88
C ALA A 13 12.25 1.94 1.78
N GLU A 14 13.34 1.19 1.96
CA GLU A 14 14.38 1.03 0.93
C GLU A 14 13.83 0.35 -0.32
N ARG A 15 13.13 -0.78 -0.19
CA ARG A 15 12.46 -1.49 -1.30
C ARG A 15 11.47 -0.59 -2.02
N LEU A 16 10.66 0.18 -1.27
CA LEU A 16 9.70 1.13 -1.84
C LEU A 16 10.41 2.24 -2.64
N LYS A 17 11.52 2.75 -2.12
CA LYS A 17 12.30 3.82 -2.77
C LYS A 17 12.96 3.32 -4.06
N GLU A 18 13.40 2.07 -4.10
CA GLU A 18 13.92 1.44 -5.33
C GLU A 18 12.83 1.29 -6.39
N ALA A 19 11.67 0.77 -6.01
CA ALA A 19 10.51 0.69 -6.90
C ALA A 19 10.08 2.07 -7.43
N PHE A 20 10.14 3.09 -6.57
CA PHE A 20 9.89 4.47 -6.96
C PHE A 20 10.89 4.98 -8.00
N LYS A 21 12.19 4.77 -7.81
CA LYS A 21 13.22 5.19 -8.77
C LYS A 21 13.01 4.54 -10.14
N ALA A 22 12.75 3.23 -10.17
CA ALA A 22 12.47 2.50 -11.41
C ALA A 22 11.23 3.07 -12.16
N ALA A 23 10.19 3.44 -11.42
CA ALA A 23 9.00 4.07 -12.00
C ALA A 23 9.21 5.54 -12.40
N GLN A 24 10.07 6.27 -11.68
CA GLN A 24 10.39 7.66 -11.97
C GLN A 24 11.06 7.80 -13.34
N ASP A 25 11.96 6.88 -13.68
CA ASP A 25 12.65 6.84 -14.97
C ASP A 25 11.69 6.60 -16.15
N GLN A 26 10.60 5.87 -15.90
CA GLN A 26 9.62 5.51 -16.93
C GLN A 26 8.47 6.50 -17.08
N ARG A 27 7.99 7.11 -15.98
CA ARG A 27 6.74 7.88 -15.95
C ARG A 27 6.86 9.30 -15.38
N ARG A 28 8.06 9.75 -14.97
CA ARG A 28 8.29 11.08 -14.36
C ARG A 28 7.41 11.36 -13.14
N ILE A 29 7.09 10.33 -12.36
CA ILE A 29 6.30 10.47 -11.13
C ILE A 29 7.16 11.14 -10.06
N THR A 30 6.59 12.10 -9.33
CA THR A 30 7.23 12.82 -8.23
C THR A 30 6.55 12.54 -6.88
N TYR A 31 7.22 12.85 -5.78
CA TYR A 31 6.61 12.77 -4.44
C TYR A 31 5.41 13.70 -4.29
N ARG A 32 5.35 14.80 -5.05
CA ARG A 32 4.18 15.68 -5.08
C ARG A 32 2.99 14.98 -5.69
N ASP A 33 3.17 14.29 -6.82
CA ASP A 33 2.08 13.57 -7.50
C ASP A 33 1.53 12.44 -6.63
N ILE A 34 2.42 11.73 -5.91
CA ILE A 34 2.01 10.71 -4.92
C ILE A 34 1.24 11.39 -3.78
N GLY A 35 1.77 12.47 -3.22
CA GLY A 35 1.14 13.20 -2.12
C GLY A 35 -0.27 13.68 -2.48
N GLU A 36 -0.43 14.32 -3.63
CA GLU A 36 -1.73 14.77 -4.16
C GLU A 36 -2.73 13.62 -4.27
N LYS A 37 -2.30 12.46 -4.80
CA LYS A 37 -3.17 11.30 -4.95
C LYS A 37 -3.51 10.62 -3.63
N LEU A 38 -2.64 10.71 -2.62
CA LEU A 38 -2.87 10.16 -1.29
C LEU A 38 -3.60 11.15 -0.36
N GLY A 39 -3.70 12.43 -0.74
CA GLY A 39 -4.21 13.50 0.12
C GLY A 39 -3.24 13.89 1.25
N ILE A 40 -1.95 13.69 1.05
CA ILE A 40 -0.88 13.99 2.02
C ILE A 40 0.19 14.89 1.41
N THR A 41 1.07 15.46 2.23
CA THR A 41 2.15 16.32 1.74
C THR A 41 3.27 15.50 1.09
N ALA A 42 4.00 16.09 0.16
CA ALA A 42 5.22 15.49 -0.40
C ALA A 42 6.27 15.17 0.68
N GLY A 43 6.30 15.95 1.77
CA GLY A 43 7.13 15.67 2.94
C GLY A 43 6.74 14.38 3.66
N ALA A 44 5.43 14.12 3.81
CA ALA A 44 4.95 12.85 4.37
C ALA A 44 5.32 11.65 3.50
N VAL A 45 5.26 11.80 2.17
CA VAL A 45 5.75 10.78 1.22
C VAL A 45 7.26 10.54 1.40
N SER A 46 8.05 11.61 1.54
CA SER A 46 9.49 11.51 1.80
C SER A 46 9.80 10.78 3.12
N HIS A 47 9.00 10.99 4.17
CA HIS A 47 9.18 10.28 5.44
C HIS A 47 8.94 8.78 5.31
N TYR A 48 7.99 8.35 4.49
CA TYR A 48 7.77 6.94 4.17
C TYR A 48 8.94 6.36 3.38
N MET A 49 9.39 7.06 2.32
CA MET A 49 10.51 6.62 1.47
C MET A 49 11.86 6.54 2.19
N ASN A 50 12.00 7.24 3.32
CA ASN A 50 13.23 7.24 4.12
C ASN A 50 13.09 6.48 5.45
N GLY A 51 11.98 5.77 5.68
CA GLY A 51 11.76 5.00 6.90
C GLY A 51 11.73 5.85 8.18
N THR A 52 11.40 7.14 8.07
CA THR A 52 11.22 8.06 9.20
C THR A 52 9.87 7.80 9.89
N ASN A 53 8.86 7.43 9.11
CA ASN A 53 7.55 6.99 9.57
C ASN A 53 7.29 5.55 9.11
N ALA A 54 6.64 4.76 9.97
CA ALA A 54 6.26 3.39 9.64
C ALA A 54 5.27 3.39 8.47
N LEU A 55 5.50 2.51 7.51
CA LEU A 55 4.68 2.44 6.31
C LEU A 55 3.37 1.70 6.64
N ASN A 56 2.24 2.40 6.63
CA ASN A 56 0.96 1.72 6.79
C ASN A 56 0.53 1.06 5.47
N VAL A 57 -0.16 -0.07 5.61
CA VAL A 57 -0.67 -0.90 4.50
C VAL A 57 -1.43 -0.07 3.45
N ARG A 58 -2.33 0.81 3.87
CA ARG A 58 -3.15 1.62 2.96
C ARG A 58 -2.29 2.55 2.10
N ALA A 59 -1.29 3.19 2.70
CA ALA A 59 -0.34 4.05 2.01
C ALA A 59 0.51 3.22 1.04
N LEU A 60 1.01 2.06 1.46
CA LEU A 60 1.77 1.13 0.62
C LEU A 60 0.97 0.72 -0.62
N LEU A 61 -0.27 0.23 -0.45
CA LEU A 61 -1.12 -0.20 -1.57
C LEU A 61 -1.43 0.94 -2.55
N LYS A 62 -1.70 2.14 -2.03
CA LYS A 62 -1.94 3.32 -2.85
C LYS A 62 -0.69 3.72 -3.62
N ILE A 63 0.49 3.71 -2.99
CA ILE A 63 1.74 4.04 -3.67
C ILE A 63 2.05 2.99 -4.75
N CYS A 64 1.94 1.69 -4.43
CA CYS A 64 2.18 0.61 -5.40
C CYS A 64 1.27 0.69 -6.62
N ALA A 65 0.01 1.12 -6.46
CA ALA A 65 -0.88 1.31 -7.62
C ALA A 65 -0.43 2.42 -8.57
N LEU A 66 0.34 3.39 -8.07
CA LEU A 66 0.90 4.48 -8.86
C LEU A 66 2.23 4.09 -9.50
N LEU A 67 2.94 3.14 -8.91
CA LEU A 67 4.25 2.68 -9.36
C LEU A 67 4.08 1.37 -10.16
N PRO A 68 4.21 1.42 -11.50
CA PRO A 68 4.04 0.22 -12.32
C PRO A 68 5.07 -0.83 -11.93
N GLY A 69 4.62 -2.08 -11.77
CA GLY A 69 5.49 -3.20 -11.40
C GLY A 69 5.87 -3.26 -9.91
N ALA A 70 5.37 -2.35 -9.07
CA ALA A 70 5.56 -2.46 -7.62
C ALA A 70 4.50 -3.38 -7.01
N SER A 71 4.94 -4.45 -6.33
CA SER A 71 4.09 -5.27 -5.46
C SER A 71 4.22 -4.83 -4.02
N ALA A 72 3.09 -4.66 -3.33
CA ALA A 72 3.10 -4.35 -1.91
C ALA A 72 3.68 -5.52 -1.10
N LYS A 73 3.36 -6.75 -1.51
CA LYS A 73 3.88 -7.98 -0.90
C LYS A 73 5.39 -8.10 -1.01
N GLU A 74 5.98 -7.68 -2.12
CA GLU A 74 7.44 -7.67 -2.30
C GLU A 74 8.12 -6.55 -1.52
N ILE A 75 7.46 -5.40 -1.42
CA ILE A 75 8.00 -4.22 -0.73
C ILE A 75 7.99 -4.38 0.79
N TYR A 76 6.93 -4.99 1.34
CA TYR A 76 6.81 -5.14 2.79
C TYR A 76 6.29 -6.53 3.20
N PRO A 77 6.95 -7.64 2.81
CA PRO A 77 6.47 -9.01 3.01
C PRO A 77 6.10 -9.32 4.46
N GLU A 78 6.77 -8.69 5.41
CA GLU A 78 6.64 -8.97 6.82
C GLU A 78 5.32 -8.47 7.43
N ILE A 79 4.67 -7.43 6.87
CA ILE A 79 3.30 -7.06 7.30
C ILE A 79 2.24 -8.04 6.75
N PHE A 80 2.65 -8.90 5.81
CA PHE A 80 1.81 -9.91 5.19
C PHE A 80 2.14 -11.33 5.68
N GLN A 81 3.05 -11.49 6.66
CA GLN A 81 3.34 -12.77 7.32
C GLN A 81 2.55 -12.89 8.63
N GLY A 82 1.84 -14.00 8.84
CA GLY A 82 0.99 -14.24 10.04
C GLY A 82 -0.50 -14.39 9.74
N VAL A 83 -0.81 -14.92 8.56
CA VAL A 83 -2.11 -14.98 7.92
C VAL A 83 -2.59 -16.45 7.90
N SER A 84 -3.64 -16.84 8.66
CA SER A 84 -4.14 -18.24 8.77
C SER A 84 -5.53 -18.50 8.15
N LEU A 85 -5.54 -19.38 7.14
CA LEU A 85 -6.64 -19.64 6.18
C LEU A 85 -7.69 -20.63 6.62
N GLU A 86 -8.82 -20.15 7.16
CA GLU A 86 -10.11 -20.87 7.10
C GLU A 86 -11.32 -19.93 6.91
N GLN A 87 -11.90 -20.03 5.70
CA GLN A 87 -13.29 -19.73 5.25
C GLN A 87 -13.71 -18.28 4.92
N ALA A 88 -13.92 -18.00 3.62
CA ALA A 88 -14.76 -16.90 3.14
C ALA A 88 -15.68 -17.36 1.98
N ASP A 89 -16.99 -17.35 2.21
CA ASP A 89 -18.06 -17.74 1.26
C ASP A 89 -18.58 -16.54 0.42
N ASP A 90 -18.02 -15.34 0.52
CA ASP A 90 -18.51 -14.16 -0.21
C ASP A 90 -17.43 -13.12 -0.56
N PRO A 91 -16.95 -13.06 -1.82
CA PRO A 91 -15.94 -12.10 -2.27
C PRO A 91 -16.45 -10.65 -2.39
N ALA A 92 -17.76 -10.40 -2.25
CA ALA A 92 -18.32 -9.04 -2.26
C ALA A 92 -18.28 -8.34 -0.89
N GLY A 93 -18.01 -9.07 0.20
CA GLY A 93 -18.01 -8.56 1.57
C GLY A 93 -16.69 -7.94 2.06
N ILE A 94 -15.61 -8.00 1.28
CA ILE A 94 -14.24 -7.66 1.69
C ILE A 94 -14.01 -6.14 1.91
N LEU A 95 -15.02 -5.30 1.65
CA LEU A 95 -14.90 -3.84 1.65
C LEU A 95 -15.55 -3.12 2.82
N ASP A 96 -15.75 -3.77 3.97
CA ASP A 96 -15.94 -3.04 5.21
C ASP A 96 -14.57 -2.76 5.85
N THR A 97 -14.12 -1.50 5.77
CA THR A 97 -12.87 -1.00 6.38
C THR A 97 -12.75 -1.23 7.89
N THR A 98 -13.77 -1.81 8.51
CA THR A 98 -13.82 -2.19 9.92
C THR A 98 -13.36 -3.63 10.19
N VAL A 99 -13.19 -4.47 9.16
CA VAL A 99 -12.75 -5.88 9.27
C VAL A 99 -11.35 -6.06 8.68
N LEU A 100 -10.38 -5.27 9.12
CA LEU A 100 -8.97 -5.73 9.09
C LEU A 100 -8.68 -6.48 10.40
N GLY A 101 -9.59 -7.40 10.73
CA GLY A 101 -9.61 -8.15 11.99
C GLY A 101 -8.92 -9.50 11.89
N ASP A 102 -8.94 -10.12 10.71
CA ASP A 102 -8.21 -11.36 10.45
C ASP A 102 -7.29 -11.20 9.25
N SER A 103 -6.11 -11.80 9.41
CA SER A 103 -4.96 -11.65 8.54
C SER A 103 -5.22 -12.25 7.15
N ASP A 104 -6.25 -13.07 7.03
CA ASP A 104 -6.48 -14.04 5.97
C ASP A 104 -7.30 -13.55 4.79
N ASP A 105 -8.39 -12.88 5.10
CA ASP A 105 -9.13 -12.05 4.15
C ASP A 105 -8.21 -11.00 3.52
N PHE A 106 -7.17 -10.56 4.24
CA PHE A 106 -6.27 -9.53 3.77
C PHE A 106 -5.24 -10.03 2.73
N ALA A 107 -4.76 -11.27 2.85
CA ALA A 107 -3.86 -11.85 1.84
C ALA A 107 -4.61 -12.22 0.56
N GLU A 108 -5.82 -12.77 0.68
CA GLU A 108 -6.69 -13.03 -0.47
C GLU A 108 -7.07 -11.71 -1.16
N PHE A 109 -7.47 -10.71 -0.38
CA PHE A 109 -7.71 -9.35 -0.89
C PHE A 109 -6.50 -8.80 -1.65
N LEU A 110 -5.30 -8.91 -1.09
CA LEU A 110 -4.09 -8.41 -1.74
C LEU A 110 -3.81 -9.14 -3.05
N SER A 111 -3.94 -10.47 -3.05
CA SER A 111 -3.75 -11.29 -4.24
C SER A 111 -4.75 -10.91 -5.33
N ALA A 112 -6.03 -10.80 -4.97
CA ALA A 112 -7.09 -10.35 -5.87
C ALA A 112 -6.82 -8.95 -6.39
N TYR A 113 -6.42 -8.02 -5.52
CA TYR A 113 -6.08 -6.64 -5.87
C TYR A 113 -4.87 -6.55 -6.79
N GLU A 114 -3.80 -7.32 -6.56
CA GLU A 114 -2.61 -7.35 -7.41
C GLU A 114 -2.89 -7.99 -8.78
N ALA A 115 -3.85 -8.92 -8.85
CA ALA A 115 -4.32 -9.52 -10.10
C ALA A 115 -5.18 -8.58 -10.96
N LEU A 116 -5.72 -7.49 -10.38
CA LEU A 116 -6.48 -6.49 -11.14
C LEU A 116 -5.57 -5.72 -12.11
N ASP A 117 -6.13 -5.40 -13.28
CA ASP A 117 -5.43 -4.53 -14.22
C ASP A 117 -5.20 -3.12 -13.61
N PRO A 118 -4.18 -2.37 -14.08
CA PRO A 118 -3.83 -1.08 -13.49
C PRO A 118 -4.97 -0.06 -13.44
N LYS A 119 -5.91 -0.09 -14.41
CA LYS A 119 -7.05 0.83 -14.45
C LYS A 119 -8.06 0.46 -13.36
N THR A 120 -8.32 -0.82 -13.17
CA THR A 120 -9.24 -1.31 -12.14
C THR A 120 -8.69 -1.11 -10.73
N ARG A 121 -7.38 -1.33 -10.50
CA ARG A 121 -6.73 -0.95 -9.23
C ARG A 121 -6.90 0.53 -8.91
N HIS A 122 -6.68 1.39 -9.91
CA HIS A 122 -6.86 2.83 -9.72
C HIS A 122 -8.31 3.20 -9.37
N HIS A 123 -9.29 2.67 -10.10
CA HIS A 123 -10.71 2.90 -9.83
C HIS A 123 -11.11 2.44 -8.42
N PHE A 124 -10.68 1.23 -8.03
CA PHE A 124 -10.90 0.68 -6.71
C PHE A 124 -10.35 1.60 -5.60
N LEU A 125 -9.14 2.14 -5.77
CA LEU A 125 -8.56 3.08 -4.82
C LEU A 125 -9.31 4.43 -4.74
N GLU A 126 -9.91 4.89 -5.84
CA GLU A 126 -10.77 6.09 -5.83
C GLU A 126 -12.08 5.86 -5.06
N LEU A 127 -12.70 4.67 -5.20
CA LEU A 127 -13.85 4.27 -4.38
C LEU A 127 -13.50 4.22 -2.88
N MET A 128 -12.30 3.75 -2.55
CA MET A 128 -11.78 3.74 -1.17
C MET A 128 -11.49 5.14 -0.59
N LYS A 129 -11.48 6.20 -1.42
CA LYS A 129 -11.38 7.59 -0.94
C LYS A 129 -12.75 8.17 -0.62
N THR A 130 -13.78 7.83 -1.38
CA THR A 130 -15.14 8.38 -1.21
C THR A 130 -15.86 7.78 -0.01
N MET A 131 -15.57 6.53 0.37
CA MET A 131 -16.18 5.87 1.54
C MET A 131 -15.79 6.47 2.90
N HIS A 132 -14.74 7.30 2.99
CA HIS A 132 -14.27 7.92 4.25
C HIS A 132 -14.70 9.38 4.42
N ARG A 133 -15.70 9.84 3.66
CA ARG A 133 -16.18 11.23 3.68
C ARG A 133 -17.55 11.40 4.36
N ILE A 134 -17.83 10.55 5.35
CA ILE A 134 -19.01 10.63 6.23
C ILE A 134 -18.53 10.93 7.65
#